data_AF-A0A3C0G328-F1
#
_entry.id   AF-A0A3C0G328-F1
#
_cell.length_a   1.000
_cell.length_b   1.000
_cell.length_c   1.000
_cell.angle_alpha   90.00
_cell.angle_beta   90.00
_cell.angle_gamma   90.00
#
_symmetry.space_group_name_H-M   'P 1'
#
loop_
_entity.id
_entity.type
_entity.pdbx_description
1 polymer ?
#
loop_
_entity_poly.entity_id
_entity_poly.type
_entity_poly.pdbx_seq_one_letter_code
_entity_poly.pdbx_strand_id
1 'polypeptide(L)'
;KRLWQGVVLQALLDAGNLSKSINPSWSTPSRKFMHKRVADEAKKWFTENCQDFQDVCHLANLDPRLIRKFAMKVARGDPSAKKALIEWRDWFKRPKFTFNAEVKADESNN
;
A
#
# COMPACT_ATOMS: atom_id res chain seq x y z
N LYS A 1 -11.70 4.40 -6.43
CA LYS A 1 -10.29 4.17 -6.85
C LYS A 1 -9.30 4.24 -5.68
N ARG A 2 -9.17 5.37 -4.95
CA ARG A 2 -8.16 5.51 -3.88
C ARG A 2 -8.27 4.45 -2.78
N LEU A 3 -9.47 4.11 -2.32
CA LEU A 3 -9.68 3.02 -1.34
C LEU A 3 -9.05 1.70 -1.82
N TRP A 4 -9.43 1.23 -3.02
CA TRP A 4 -8.94 -0.02 -3.60
C TRP A 4 -7.44 -0.01 -3.90
N GLN A 5 -6.89 1.13 -4.31
CA GLN A 5 -5.44 1.32 -4.42
C GLN A 5 -4.75 1.15 -3.06
N GLY A 6 -5.38 1.62 -1.98
CA GLY A 6 -4.90 1.40 -0.61
C GLY A 6 -4.89 -0.07 -0.21
N VAL A 7 -5.91 -0.84 -0.60
CA VAL A 7 -5.97 -2.30 -0.37
C VAL A 7 -4.81 -3.01 -1.07
N VAL A 8 -4.59 -2.72 -2.36
CA VAL A 8 -3.48 -3.31 -3.13
C VAL A 8 -2.12 -2.91 -2.54
N LEU A 9 -1.95 -1.64 -2.19
CA LEU A 9 -0.73 -1.13 -1.58
C LEU A 9 -0.44 -1.83 -0.24
N GLN A 10 -1.46 -2.00 0.60
CA GLN A 10 -1.32 -2.67 1.89
C GLN A 10 -0.91 -4.14 1.70
N ALA A 11 -1.59 -4.87 0.82
CA ALA A 11 -1.24 -6.26 0.50
C ALA A 11 0.20 -6.39 -0.03
N LEU A 12 0.66 -5.45 -0.87
CA LEU A 12 2.05 -5.43 -1.35
C LEU A 12 3.05 -5.20 -0.20
N LEU A 13 2.74 -4.28 0.73
CA LEU A 13 3.56 -4.03 1.91
C LEU A 13 3.62 -5.26 2.82
N ASP A 14 2.49 -5.95 3.00
CA ASP A 14 2.41 -7.19 3.79
C ASP A 14 3.23 -8.31 3.14
N ALA A 15 3.06 -8.55 1.83
CA ALA A 15 3.82 -9.55 1.08
C ALA A 15 5.35 -9.31 1.13
N GLY A 16 5.76 -8.04 1.19
CA GLY A 16 7.16 -7.62 1.31
C GLY A 16 7.74 -7.60 2.72
N ASN A 17 6.94 -7.87 3.75
CA ASN A 17 7.26 -7.62 5.17
C ASN A 17 7.70 -6.16 5.43
N LEU A 18 7.07 -5.20 4.72
CA LEU A 18 7.32 -3.76 4.81
C LEU A 18 6.16 -3.00 5.49
N SER A 19 5.08 -3.69 5.78
CA SER A 19 3.95 -3.18 6.54
C SER A 19 4.35 -2.93 7.99
N LYS A 20 3.96 -1.76 8.52
CA LYS A 20 4.02 -1.53 9.97
C LYS A 20 2.75 -2.12 10.56
N SER A 21 2.87 -2.86 11.67
CA SER A 21 1.70 -3.42 12.35
C SER A 21 0.64 -2.34 12.55
N ILE A 22 -0.55 -2.55 11.98
CA ILE A 22 -1.70 -1.67 12.23
C ILE A 22 -2.20 -1.88 13.66
N ASN A 23 -1.96 -3.06 14.25
CA ASN A 23 -2.36 -3.38 15.60
C ASN A 23 -1.16 -3.35 16.57
N PRO A 24 -1.12 -2.40 17.53
CA PRO A 24 -0.05 -2.31 18.54
C PRO A 24 0.14 -3.60 19.33
N SER A 25 -0.93 -4.40 19.50
CA SER A 25 -0.92 -5.65 20.26
C SER A 25 -0.20 -6.80 19.56
N TRP A 26 0.22 -6.67 18.30
CA TRP A 26 0.98 -7.72 17.59
C TRP A 26 2.48 -7.65 17.84
N SER A 27 2.96 -6.60 18.53
CA SER A 27 4.33 -6.49 19.01
C SER A 27 4.67 -7.48 20.12
N THR A 28 3.66 -8.09 20.75
CA THR A 28 3.87 -9.10 21.79
C THR A 28 4.51 -10.38 21.22
N PRO A 29 5.47 -11.02 21.92
CA PRO A 29 6.14 -12.23 21.45
C PRO A 29 5.20 -13.35 21.01
N SER A 30 4.07 -13.51 21.71
CA SER A 30 3.04 -14.51 21.42
C SER A 30 2.28 -14.29 20.12
N ARG A 31 2.37 -13.11 19.48
CA ARG A 31 1.67 -12.78 18.23
C ARG A 31 2.60 -12.44 17.07
N LYS A 32 3.91 -12.62 17.24
CA LYS A 32 4.92 -12.42 16.18
C LYS A 32 4.64 -13.27 14.94
N PHE A 33 4.00 -14.43 15.12
CA PHE A 33 3.57 -15.30 14.01
C PHE A 33 2.48 -14.67 13.12
N MET A 34 1.71 -13.69 13.63
CA MET A 34 0.64 -13.03 12.87
C MET A 34 1.20 -12.25 11.68
N HIS A 35 2.34 -11.57 11.83
CA HIS A 35 3.01 -10.88 10.73
C HIS A 35 3.42 -11.84 9.61
N LYS A 36 3.95 -13.01 9.97
CA LYS A 36 4.30 -14.05 9.01
C LYS A 36 3.05 -14.58 8.30
N ARG A 37 1.97 -14.87 9.04
CA ARG A 37 0.70 -15.33 8.46
C ARG A 37 0.11 -14.33 7.47
N VAL A 38 0.04 -13.06 7.84
CA VAL A 38 -0.47 -12.00 6.96
C VAL A 38 0.40 -11.83 5.72
N ALA A 39 1.73 -11.89 5.87
CA ALA A 39 2.63 -11.86 4.71
C ALA A 39 2.41 -13.06 3.78
N ASP A 40 2.17 -14.26 4.32
CA ASP A 40 1.94 -15.47 3.54
C ASP A 40 0.56 -15.47 2.86
N GLU A 41 -0.49 -14.99 3.53
CA GLU A 41 -1.82 -14.78 2.95
C GLU A 41 -1.79 -13.72 1.82
N ALA A 42 -1.07 -12.61 2.02
CA ALA A 42 -0.89 -11.59 1.00
C ALA A 42 -0.15 -12.14 -0.23
N LYS A 43 0.93 -12.93 -0.04
CA LYS A 43 1.62 -13.59 -1.16
C LYS A 43 0.68 -14.52 -1.93
N LYS A 44 -0.12 -15.32 -1.22
CA LYS A 44 -1.10 -16.23 -1.84
C LYS A 44 -2.09 -15.48 -2.70
N TRP A 45 -2.62 -14.35 -2.22
CA TRP A 45 -3.54 -13.50 -2.97
C TRP A 45 -2.97 -13.03 -4.32
N PHE A 46 -1.65 -12.78 -4.40
CA PHE A 46 -0.98 -12.42 -5.65
C PHE A 46 -0.59 -13.62 -6.53
N THR A 47 -0.59 -14.84 -6.02
CA THR A 47 -0.17 -16.04 -6.78
C THR A 47 -1.35 -16.90 -7.23
N GLU A 48 -2.42 -16.94 -6.44
CA GLU A 48 -3.61 -17.73 -6.74
C GLU A 48 -4.50 -16.97 -7.74
N ASN A 49 -5.12 -17.68 -8.68
CA ASN A 49 -6.02 -17.08 -9.66
C ASN A 49 -7.41 -16.86 -9.04
N CYS A 50 -7.49 -15.94 -8.10
CA CYS A 50 -8.72 -15.59 -7.40
C CYS A 50 -9.43 -14.39 -8.06
N GLN A 51 -10.76 -14.45 -8.12
CA GLN A 51 -11.60 -13.43 -8.77
C GLN A 51 -11.56 -12.09 -8.02
N ASP A 52 -11.56 -12.15 -6.69
CA ASP A 52 -11.51 -10.97 -5.82
C ASP A 52 -10.28 -10.09 -6.08
N PHE A 53 -9.11 -10.68 -6.33
CA PHE A 53 -7.91 -9.93 -6.72
C PHE A 53 -8.11 -9.19 -8.06
N GLN A 54 -8.75 -9.83 -9.03
CA GLN A 54 -9.03 -9.21 -10.33
C GLN A 54 -10.00 -8.03 -10.16
N ASP A 55 -11.05 -8.22 -9.37
CA ASP A 55 -12.05 -7.18 -9.09
C ASP A 55 -11.42 -5.99 -8.36
N VAL A 56 -10.59 -6.24 -7.34
CA VAL A 56 -9.90 -5.17 -6.61
C VAL A 56 -8.94 -4.40 -7.51
N CYS A 57 -8.20 -5.08 -8.39
CA CYS A 57 -7.34 -4.41 -9.38
C CYS A 57 -8.15 -3.55 -10.36
N HIS A 58 -9.27 -4.09 -10.86
CA HIS A 58 -10.18 -3.35 -11.74
C HIS A 58 -10.72 -2.08 -11.07
N LEU A 59 -11.22 -2.19 -9.83
CA LEU A 59 -11.73 -1.06 -9.04
C LEU A 59 -10.64 -0.06 -8.63
N ALA A 60 -9.38 -0.51 -8.54
CA ALA A 60 -8.20 0.31 -8.33
C ALA A 60 -7.66 0.97 -9.62
N ASN A 61 -8.18 0.59 -10.80
CA ASN A 61 -7.67 0.97 -12.11
C ASN A 61 -6.20 0.57 -12.30
N LEU A 62 -5.87 -0.68 -11.95
CA LEU A 62 -4.55 -1.28 -12.05
C LEU A 62 -4.61 -2.53 -12.93
N ASP A 63 -3.53 -2.81 -13.67
CA ASP A 63 -3.39 -4.06 -14.41
C ASP A 63 -3.01 -5.21 -13.45
N PRO A 64 -3.86 -6.24 -13.31
CA PRO A 64 -3.61 -7.36 -12.40
C PRO A 64 -2.28 -8.08 -12.70
N ARG A 65 -1.89 -8.20 -13.98
CA ARG A 65 -0.66 -8.90 -14.40
C ARG A 65 0.58 -8.13 -13.96
N LEU A 66 0.57 -6.81 -14.13
CA LEU A 66 1.67 -5.95 -13.69
C LEU A 66 1.81 -5.95 -12.17
N ILE A 67 0.68 -5.90 -11.44
CA ILE A 67 0.67 -5.97 -9.98
C ILE A 67 1.24 -7.31 -9.49
N ARG A 68 0.82 -8.44 -10.07
CA ARG A 68 1.40 -9.76 -9.70
C ARG A 68 2.91 -9.82 -9.95
N LYS A 69 3.36 -9.35 -11.13
CA LYS A 69 4.80 -9.31 -11.45
C LYS A 69 5.58 -8.47 -10.45
N PHE A 70 5.04 -7.32 -10.05
CA PHE A 70 5.64 -6.45 -9.04
C PHE A 70 5.65 -7.10 -7.66
N ALA A 71 4.53 -7.69 -7.23
CA ALA A 71 4.39 -8.40 -5.96
C ALA A 71 5.42 -9.53 -5.82
N MET A 72 5.66 -10.30 -6.89
CA MET A 72 6.66 -11.38 -6.89
C MET A 72 8.08 -10.86 -6.70
N LYS A 73 8.44 -9.70 -7.27
CA LYS A 73 9.74 -9.07 -7.02
C LYS A 73 9.88 -8.62 -5.57
N VAL A 74 8.84 -7.96 -5.04
CA VAL A 74 8.79 -7.50 -3.65
C VAL A 74 8.92 -8.68 -2.67
N ALA A 75 8.17 -9.76 -2.88
CA ALA A 75 8.18 -10.96 -2.03
C ALA A 75 9.54 -11.69 -2.05
N ARG A 76 10.26 -11.66 -3.18
CA ARG A 76 11.62 -12.20 -3.31
C ARG A 76 12.69 -11.31 -2.68
N GLY A 77 12.32 -10.12 -2.20
CA GLY A 77 13.27 -9.21 -1.57
C GLY A 77 14.04 -8.31 -2.54
N ASP A 78 13.59 -8.16 -3.78
CA ASP A 78 14.22 -7.28 -4.77
C ASP A 78 14.35 -5.84 -4.23
N PRO A 79 15.57 -5.30 -4.06
CA PRO A 79 15.78 -4.01 -3.42
C PRO A 79 15.10 -2.85 -4.15
N SER A 80 15.14 -2.85 -5.49
CA SER A 80 14.55 -1.81 -6.32
C SER A 80 13.02 -1.82 -6.23
N ALA A 81 12.39 -3.00 -6.26
CA ALA A 81 10.95 -3.13 -6.11
C ALA A 81 10.50 -2.72 -4.70
N LYS A 82 11.25 -3.09 -3.66
CA LYS A 82 10.97 -2.65 -2.27
C LYS A 82 11.07 -1.13 -2.13
N LYS A 83 12.10 -0.52 -2.72
CA LYS A 83 12.25 0.95 -2.75
C LYS A 83 11.05 1.62 -3.45
N ALA A 84 10.69 1.16 -4.64
CA ALA A 84 9.55 1.69 -5.38
C ALA A 84 8.21 1.54 -4.61
N LEU A 85 8.03 0.44 -3.88
CA LEU A 85 6.85 0.24 -3.04
C LEU A 85 6.80 1.22 -1.86
N ILE A 86 7.94 1.51 -1.24
CA ILE A 86 8.05 2.52 -0.18
C ILE A 86 7.74 3.92 -0.73
N GLU A 87 8.27 4.26 -1.91
CA GLU A 87 7.98 5.53 -2.58
C GLU A 87 6.49 5.66 -2.91
N TRP A 88 5.87 4.60 -3.42
CA TRP A 88 4.43 4.58 -3.66
C TRP A 88 3.63 4.78 -2.38
N ARG A 89 4.00 4.10 -1.29
CA ARG A 89 3.38 4.30 0.03
C ARG A 89 3.45 5.75 0.48
N ASP A 90 4.61 6.38 0.35
CA ASP A 90 4.83 7.73 0.82
C ASP A 90 4.10 8.76 -0.05
N TRP A 91 4.06 8.57 -1.36
CA TRP A 91 3.21 9.33 -2.26
C TRP A 91 1.72 9.17 -1.91
N PHE A 92 1.28 7.95 -1.62
CA PHE A 92 -0.11 7.64 -1.34
C PHE A 92 -0.62 8.29 -0.04
N LYS A 93 0.27 8.51 0.94
CA LYS A 93 -0.01 9.22 2.20
C LYS A 93 -0.14 10.73 2.04
N ARG A 94 0.37 11.33 0.95
CA ARG A 94 0.31 12.78 0.76
C ARG A 94 -1.16 13.24 0.70
N PRO A 95 -1.55 14.23 1.52
CA PRO A 95 -2.84 14.89 1.39
C PRO A 95 -2.99 15.44 -0.04
N LYS A 96 -4.17 15.28 -0.65
CA LYS A 96 -4.45 15.86 -1.96
C LYS A 96 -4.85 17.34 -1.90
N PHE A 97 -4.88 17.93 -0.71
CA PHE A 97 -5.23 19.32 -0.49
C PHE A 97 -3.96 20.15 -0.24
N THR A 98 -3.44 20.77 -1.31
CA THR A 98 -2.84 22.10 -1.19
C THR A 98 -3.99 23.08 -1.37
N PHE A 99 -4.61 23.52 -0.26
CA PHE A 99 -5.33 24.77 -0.28
C PHE A 99 -4.25 25.84 -0.43
N ASN A 100 -4.20 26.52 -1.57
CA ASN A 100 -3.42 27.75 -1.71
C ASN A 100 -4.05 28.76 -0.75
N ALA A 101 -3.50 28.86 0.46
CA ALA A 101 -3.73 29.98 1.35
C ALA A 101 -2.90 31.20 0.87
N GLU A 102 -3.12 31.59 -0.38
CA GLU A 102 -2.80 32.92 -0.89
C GLU A 102 -4.13 33.56 -1.27
N VAL A 103 -4.89 33.94 -0.24
CA VAL A 103 -6.02 34.87 -0.40
C VAL A 103 -5.75 36.03 0.54
N LYS A 104 -5.09 37.04 -0.05
CA LYS A 104 -5.13 38.47 0.28
C LYS A 104 -5.03 38.85 1.76
N ALA A 105 -3.79 39.09 2.22
CA ALA A 105 -3.53 40.18 3.15
C ALA A 105 -3.27 41.45 2.35
N ASP A 106 -4.31 41.94 1.66
CA ASP A 106 -4.36 43.29 1.14
C ASP A 106 -5.81 43.75 1.22
N GLU A 107 -6.00 45.02 1.56
CA GLU A 107 -7.26 45.70 1.93
C GLU A 107 -7.62 45.69 3.43
N SER A 108 -6.97 46.57 4.21
CA SER A 108 -7.65 47.73 4.80
C SER A 108 -6.65 48.67 5.50
N ASN A 109 -6.08 49.59 4.71
CA ASN A 109 -5.84 50.94 5.20
C ASN A 109 -7.21 51.60 5.38
N ASN A 110 -7.60 51.89 6.62
CA ASN A 110 -8.36 53.10 6.96
C ASN A 110 -8.22 53.38 8.46
#